data_AF-A0A4R8LX40-F1
#
_entry.id   AF-A0A4R8LX40-F1
#
_cell.length_a   1.000
_cell.length_b   1.000
_cell.length_c   1.000
_cell.angle_alpha   90.00
_cell.angle_beta   90.00
_cell.angle_gamma   90.00
#
_symmetry.space_group_name_H-M   'P 1'
#
loop_
_entity.id
_entity.type
_entity.pdbx_description
1 polymer ?
#
loop_
_entity_poly.entity_id
_entity_poly.type
_entity_poly.pdbx_seq_one_letter_code
_entity_poly.pdbx_strand_id
1 'polypeptide(L)'
;MQAAHYVYKGLEVQPLVFPRQRTKAGFGHSYDEGFDAAVRINEPGAQEGARSRVFALPAERPFESSGDARRASTAYAKRLIDACPEGESILDGEQ
;
A
#
# COMPACT_ATOMS: atom_id res chain seq x y z
N MET A 1 10.39 11.25 0.77
CA MET A 1 10.12 10.30 1.88
C MET A 1 10.38 8.91 1.35
N GLN A 2 11.35 8.19 1.93
CA GLN A 2 11.51 6.77 1.65
C GLN A 2 10.31 6.06 2.29
N ALA A 3 9.52 5.35 1.50
CA ALA A 3 8.45 4.53 2.06
C ALA A 3 9.12 3.45 2.91
N ALA A 4 8.81 3.41 4.20
CA ALA A 4 9.26 2.32 5.05
C ALA A 4 8.75 1.00 4.45
N HIS A 5 9.65 0.05 4.22
CA HIS A 5 9.30 -1.31 3.84
C HIS A 5 9.66 -2.25 4.99
N TYR A 6 8.94 -3.35 5.13
CA TYR A 6 9.20 -4.38 6.13
C TYR A 6 8.88 -5.75 5.55
N VAL A 7 9.46 -6.81 6.11
CA VAL A 7 9.18 -8.18 5.69
C VAL A 7 8.06 -8.77 6.55
N TYR A 8 7.07 -9.41 5.92
CA TYR A 8 5.99 -10.15 6.58
C TYR A 8 5.75 -11.48 5.88
N LYS A 9 5.86 -12.60 6.62
CA LYS A 9 5.77 -13.97 6.09
C LYS A 9 6.62 -14.20 4.83
N GLY A 10 7.83 -13.62 4.83
CA GLY A 10 8.77 -13.74 3.72
C GLY A 10 8.48 -12.84 2.52
N LEU A 11 7.46 -11.98 2.55
CA LEU A 11 7.19 -11.00 1.50
C LEU A 11 7.61 -9.60 1.94
N GLU A 12 8.14 -8.81 1.02
CA GLU A 12 8.43 -7.40 1.28
C GLU A 12 7.16 -6.57 1.12
N VAL A 13 6.81 -5.80 2.15
CA VAL A 13 5.60 -4.99 2.20
C VAL A 13 5.99 -3.52 2.28
N GLN A 14 5.47 -2.73 1.35
CA GLN A 14 5.70 -1.30 1.25
C GLN A 14 4.36 -0.55 1.24
N PRO A 15 3.95 0.05 2.38
CA PRO A 15 2.81 0.95 2.44
C PRO A 15 3.00 2.18 1.57
N LEU A 16 1.99 2.48 0.75
CA LEU A 16 1.93 3.65 -0.12
C LEU A 16 0.80 4.55 0.38
N VAL A 17 1.11 5.81 0.66
CA VAL A 17 0.14 6.82 1.09
C VAL A 17 0.27 8.03 0.20
N PHE A 18 -0.83 8.51 -0.34
CA PHE A 18 -0.85 9.63 -1.26
C PHE A 18 -2.08 10.51 -1.04
N PRO A 19 -1.99 11.83 -1.24
CA PRO A 19 -3.15 12.72 -1.19
C PRO A 19 -4.18 12.31 -2.25
N ARG A 20 -5.47 12.35 -1.90
CA ARG A 20 -6.55 11.96 -2.83
C ARG A 20 -6.67 12.92 -4.01
N GLN A 21 -6.51 14.21 -3.78
CA GLN A 21 -6.40 15.20 -4.83
C GLN A 21 -4.96 15.70 -4.96
N ARG A 22 -4.44 15.71 -6.21
CA ARG A 22 -3.18 16.38 -6.49
C ARG A 22 -3.35 17.86 -6.15
N THR A 23 -2.47 18.39 -5.31
CA THR A 23 -2.37 19.84 -5.08
C THR A 23 -2.35 20.56 -6.43
N LYS A 24 -3.41 21.33 -6.73
CA LYS A 24 -3.41 22.24 -7.89
C LYS A 24 -2.28 23.23 -7.70
N ALA A 25 -1.46 23.42 -8.74
CA ALA A 25 -0.39 24.39 -8.71
C ALA A 25 -0.96 25.79 -8.38
N GLY A 26 -0.48 26.41 -7.29
CA GLY A 26 -0.87 27.75 -6.88
C GLY A 26 -1.83 27.87 -5.70
N PHE A 27 -2.37 26.76 -5.18
CA PHE A 27 -3.11 26.75 -3.91
C PHE A 27 -2.29 26.01 -2.84
N GLY A 28 -2.30 26.51 -1.60
CA GLY A 28 -1.67 25.85 -0.46
C GLY A 28 -2.16 24.40 -0.33
N HIS A 29 -1.37 23.52 0.30
CA HIS A 29 -1.69 22.10 0.44
C HIS A 29 -3.09 21.89 1.05
N SER A 30 -4.11 21.69 0.21
CA SER A 30 -5.44 21.26 0.67
C SER A 30 -5.37 19.76 0.96
N TYR A 31 -4.92 19.43 2.17
CA TYR A 31 -5.14 18.09 2.74
C TYR A 31 -6.60 17.84 3.15
N ASP A 32 -7.48 18.82 2.91
CA ASP A 32 -8.93 18.77 3.19
C ASP A 32 -9.61 17.54 2.56
N GLU A 33 -9.11 17.09 1.41
CA GLU A 33 -9.66 15.91 0.71
C GLU A 33 -9.07 14.58 1.21
N GLY A 34 -8.17 14.63 2.19
CA GLY A 34 -7.58 13.47 2.85
C GLY A 34 -6.59 12.69 2.00
N PHE A 35 -6.34 11.46 2.42
CA PHE A 35 -5.33 10.56 1.86
C PHE A 35 -5.95 9.25 1.41
N ASP A 36 -5.48 8.74 0.29
CA ASP A 36 -5.71 7.37 -0.12
C ASP A 36 -4.48 6.52 0.20
N ALA A 37 -4.68 5.21 0.21
CA ALA A 37 -3.65 4.25 0.54
C ALA A 37 -3.63 3.09 -0.46
N ALA A 38 -2.44 2.58 -0.71
CA ALA A 38 -2.21 1.32 -1.37
C ALA A 38 -1.09 0.57 -0.63
N VAL A 39 -0.85 -0.68 -1.00
CA VAL A 39 0.31 -1.43 -0.55
C VAL A 39 0.97 -2.09 -1.74
N ARG A 40 2.29 -1.96 -1.86
CA ARG A 40 3.09 -2.79 -2.76
C ARG A 40 3.60 -3.99 -1.98
N ILE A 41 3.41 -5.18 -2.53
CA ILE A 41 4.00 -6.42 -2.04
C ILE A 41 5.00 -6.89 -3.11
N ASN A 42 6.22 -7.22 -2.70
CA ASN A 42 7.25 -7.81 -3.55
C ASN A 42 7.63 -9.19 -3.04
N GLU A 43 8.12 -10.03 -3.95
CA GLU A 43 8.90 -11.20 -3.56
C GLU A 43 10.12 -10.77 -2.74
N PRO A 44 10.56 -11.62 -1.79
CA PRO A 44 11.78 -11.36 -1.05
C PRO A 44 12.99 -11.34 -1.99
N GLY A 45 13.82 -10.31 -1.86
CA GLY A 45 15.08 -10.19 -2.59
C GLY A 45 15.07 -9.01 -3.55
N ALA A 46 16.02 -8.11 -3.37
CA ALA A 46 16.22 -6.93 -4.21
C ALA A 46 16.91 -7.27 -5.56
N GLN A 47 16.44 -8.32 -6.25
CA GLN A 47 16.96 -8.71 -7.56
C GLN A 47 16.15 -8.06 -8.68
N GLU A 48 16.82 -7.70 -9.78
CA GLU A 48 16.15 -7.33 -11.01
C GLU A 48 15.23 -8.47 -11.47
N GLY A 49 13.95 -8.15 -11.67
CA GLY A 49 12.92 -9.12 -12.06
C GLY A 49 12.10 -9.70 -10.90
N ALA A 50 12.34 -9.31 -9.65
CA ALA A 50 11.49 -9.70 -8.52
C ALA A 50 10.03 -9.30 -8.78
N ARG A 51 9.09 -10.26 -8.66
CA ARG A 51 7.68 -9.97 -8.91
C ARG A 51 7.17 -9.01 -7.85
N SER A 52 6.37 -8.05 -8.28
CA SER A 52 5.72 -7.09 -7.38
C SER A 52 4.30 -6.82 -7.84
N ARG A 53 3.46 -6.49 -6.86
CA ARG A 53 2.08 -6.09 -7.13
C ARG A 53 1.62 -5.02 -6.16
N VAL A 54 0.81 -4.09 -6.68
CA VAL A 54 0.21 -3.02 -5.89
C VAL A 54 -1.27 -3.32 -5.69
N PHE A 55 -1.72 -3.25 -4.44
CA PHE A 55 -3.11 -3.41 -4.05
C PHE A 55 -3.60 -2.08 -3.48
N ALA A 56 -4.57 -1.46 -4.15
CA ALA A 56 -5.26 -0.29 -3.62
C ALA A 56 -6.13 -0.70 -2.42
N LEU A 57 -6.18 0.15 -1.40
CA LEU A 57 -7.08 -0.10 -0.27
C LEU A 57 -8.51 0.28 -0.68
N PRO A 58 -9.50 -0.63 -0.54
CA PRO A 58 -10.90 -0.29 -0.75
C PRO A 58 -11.38 0.54 0.44
N ALA A 59 -11.17 1.86 0.37
CA ALA A 59 -11.68 2.81 1.35
C ALA A 59 -12.81 3.63 0.71
N GLU A 60 -14.01 3.56 1.29
CA GLU A 60 -15.18 4.33 0.80
C GLU A 60 -14.99 5.85 0.96
N ARG A 61 -14.17 6.25 1.94
CA ARG A 61 -13.78 7.63 2.21
C ARG A 61 -12.26 7.73 2.40
N PRO A 62 -11.64 8.83 1.95
CA PRO A 62 -10.24 9.08 2.25
C PRO A 62 -9.96 9.14 3.75
N PHE A 63 -8.73 8.78 4.11
CA PHE A 63 -8.21 8.89 5.47
C PHE A 63 -7.94 10.35 5.82
N GLU A 64 -8.29 10.74 7.04
CA GLU A 64 -8.10 12.12 7.54
C GLU A 64 -6.61 12.47 7.69
N SER A 65 -5.75 11.47 7.95
CA SER A 65 -4.32 11.67 8.06
C SER A 65 -3.50 10.62 7.32
N SER A 66 -2.29 11.01 6.92
CA SER A 66 -1.31 10.09 6.32
C SER A 66 -0.89 8.98 7.28
N GLY A 67 -0.96 9.23 8.59
CA GLY A 67 -0.71 8.23 9.62
C GLY A 67 -1.78 7.15 9.64
N ASP A 68 -3.06 7.53 9.53
CA ASP A 68 -4.18 6.59 9.48
C ASP A 68 -4.13 5.76 8.19
N ALA A 69 -3.90 6.41 7.05
CA ALA A 69 -3.70 5.76 5.75
C ALA A 69 -2.57 4.72 5.80
N ARG A 70 -1.44 5.06 6.44
CA ARG A 70 -0.31 4.13 6.59
C ARG A 70 -0.68 2.93 7.47
N ARG A 71 -1.33 3.15 8.61
CA ARG A 71 -1.74 2.04 9.50
C ARG A 71 -2.76 1.13 8.82
N ALA A 72 -3.71 1.71 8.10
CA ALA A 72 -4.68 0.96 7.31
C ALA A 72 -3.98 0.14 6.23
N SER A 73 -3.03 0.74 5.49
CA SER A 73 -2.24 0.04 4.46
C SER A 73 -1.48 -1.16 5.03
N THR A 74 -0.80 -0.97 6.16
CA THR A 74 -0.11 -2.05 6.89
C THR A 74 -1.06 -3.16 7.33
N ALA A 75 -2.24 -2.82 7.87
CA ALA A 75 -3.23 -3.81 8.30
C ALA A 75 -3.83 -4.58 7.11
N TYR A 76 -4.09 -3.88 6.01
CA TYR A 76 -4.61 -4.48 4.78
C TYR A 76 -3.62 -5.46 4.16
N ALA A 77 -2.33 -5.08 4.09
CA ALA A 77 -1.29 -5.96 3.60
C ALA A 77 -1.20 -7.28 4.40
N LYS A 78 -1.25 -7.20 5.73
CA LYS A 78 -1.26 -8.40 6.59
C LYS A 78 -2.46 -9.28 6.28
N ARG A 79 -3.66 -8.70 6.16
CA ARG A 79 -4.88 -9.43 5.81
C ARG A 79 -4.78 -10.13 4.45
N LEU A 80 -4.25 -9.46 3.43
CA LEU A 80 -4.05 -10.06 2.11
C LEU A 80 -3.12 -11.27 2.17
N ILE A 81 -1.99 -11.12 2.86
CA ILE A 81 -0.99 -12.19 3.00
C ILE A 81 -1.52 -13.33 3.87
N ASP A 82 -2.28 -13.02 4.93
CA ASP A 82 -2.86 -14.03 5.83
C ASP A 82 -4.05 -14.78 5.21
N ALA A 83 -4.76 -14.17 4.26
CA ALA A 83 -5.87 -14.78 3.54
C ALA A 83 -5.42 -15.59 2.31
N CYS A 84 -4.16 -15.48 1.89
CA CYS A 84 -3.62 -16.22 0.76
C CYS A 84 -3.43 -17.70 1.14
N PRO A 85 -4.01 -18.65 0.39
CA PRO A 85 -3.86 -20.08 0.65
C PRO A 85 -2.40 -20.54 0.59
N GLU A 86 -2.05 -21.55 1.37
CA GLU A 86 -0.70 -22.15 1.32
C GLU A 86 -0.45 -22.74 -0.08
N GLY A 87 0.64 -22.32 -0.72
CA GLY A 87 1.01 -22.75 -2.07
C GLY A 87 0.51 -21.84 -3.20
N GLU A 88 -0.35 -20.85 -2.89
CA GLU A 88 -0.70 -19.78 -3.82
C GLU A 88 0.15 -18.53 -3.56
N SER A 89 0.41 -17.77 -4.62
CA SER A 89 1.09 -16.48 -4.50
C SER A 89 0.07 -15.37 -4.61
N ILE A 90 0.04 -14.48 -3.62
CA ILE A 90 -0.79 -13.26 -3.66
C ILE A 90 -0.47 -12.38 -4.88
N LEU A 91 0.73 -12.54 -5.45
CA LEU A 91 1.17 -11.79 -6.64
C LEU A 91 0.50 -12.30 -7.92
N ASP A 92 0.01 -13.54 -7.95
CA ASP A 92 -0.57 -14.20 -9.12
C ASP A 92 -2.11 -14.10 -9.20
N GLY A 93 -2.79 -13.66 -8.13
CA GLY A 93 -4.26 -13.55 -8.14
C GLY A 93 -4.77 -12.57 -9.21
N GLU A 94 -6.01 -12.68 -9.67
CA GLU A 94 -6.66 -11.62 -10.46
C GLU A 94 -7.59 -10.88 -9.50
N GLN A 95 -7.38 -9.59 -9.25
CA GLN A 95 -8.17 -8.78 -8.32
C GLN A 95 -8.80 -7.63 -9.08
#